data_AF-A0A2A9EX89-F1
#
_entry.id   AF-A0A2A9EX89-F1
#
_cell.length_a   1.000
_cell.length_b   1.000
_cell.length_c   1.000
_cell.angle_alpha   90.00
_cell.angle_beta   90.00
_cell.angle_gamma   90.00
#
_symmetry.space_group_name_H-M   'P 1'
#
loop_
_entity.id
_entity.type
_entity.pdbx_description
1 polymer ?
#
loop_
_entity_poly.entity_id
_entity_poly.type
_entity_poly.pdbx_seq_one_letter_code
_entity_poly.pdbx_strand_id
1 'polypeptide(L)'
;MSFEREGGPSMSWSRTRFPLMTDFVRLTGNETFTDIDATVRDFWAYALSNLKENAARGYLAEFLVAKAVGATGPRIEWDAYDVLAPDGTTIEVKTSGHAQTWQRSGPVVLKFGGLPGSREGSKVKRSWSAATGEMIDAFVADVYVFCVQTTTADRPYDGLDIGAWDFYVLSGGVVAGTGQKSMVLSRVIRLGGEPIAWHDLAEAIQAVANVNRKDLNDFPVAPVETRDEMTEDLCIHEMAPGTCALCSPRAGNASATTLADTAVVYVSPSHVGHLAGCFHKGDDEDFCRWGEVTRPGAWQDLRNGRTVAADSGARVGLVANEACKSCVARS
;
A
#
# COMPACT_ATOMS: atom_id res chain seq x y z
N MET A 1 61.57 21.25 -27.47
CA MET A 1 61.38 21.72 -26.08
C MET A 1 60.01 21.26 -25.65
N SER A 2 60.04 20.19 -24.88
CA SER A 2 58.93 19.30 -24.56
C SER A 2 58.36 19.72 -23.21
N PHE A 3 57.05 19.89 -23.11
CA PHE A 3 56.38 20.20 -21.86
C PHE A 3 56.32 18.94 -20.97
N GLU A 4 57.07 18.93 -19.87
CA GLU A 4 56.84 18.01 -18.77
C GLU A 4 55.79 18.62 -17.82
N ARG A 5 54.69 17.89 -17.58
CA ARG A 5 53.73 18.19 -16.51
C ARG A 5 54.19 17.46 -15.26
N GLU A 6 54.54 18.21 -14.22
CA GLU A 6 54.77 17.64 -12.88
C GLU A 6 53.43 17.15 -12.28
N GLY A 7 53.47 15.95 -11.71
CA GLY A 7 52.32 15.27 -11.11
C GLY A 7 51.95 15.84 -9.75
N GLY A 8 50.66 16.14 -9.57
CA GLY A 8 50.06 16.39 -8.24
C GLY A 8 49.82 15.08 -7.48
N PRO A 9 49.79 15.10 -6.14
CA PRO A 9 49.66 13.89 -5.33
C PRO A 9 48.28 13.26 -5.49
N SER A 10 48.25 11.95 -5.69
CA SER A 10 47.03 11.15 -5.66
C SER A 10 46.53 11.03 -4.22
N MET A 11 45.37 11.64 -3.92
CA MET A 11 44.63 11.33 -2.69
C MET A 11 43.94 9.98 -2.88
N SER A 12 44.54 8.93 -2.31
CA SER A 12 43.85 7.66 -2.08
C SER A 12 42.81 7.88 -0.97
N TRP A 13 41.53 7.85 -1.32
CA TRP A 13 40.45 7.79 -0.33
C TRP A 13 40.45 6.40 0.28
N SER A 14 41.10 6.23 1.44
CA SER A 14 40.89 5.05 2.27
C SER A 14 39.46 5.07 2.78
N ARG A 15 38.69 4.02 2.44
CA ARG A 15 37.38 3.71 3.03
C ARG A 15 37.59 3.37 4.52
N THR A 16 37.76 4.40 5.34
CA THR A 16 37.69 4.24 6.78
C THR A 16 36.22 3.99 7.11
N ARG A 17 35.91 2.74 7.47
CA ARG A 17 34.61 2.32 7.97
C ARG A 17 34.38 3.11 9.27
N PHE A 18 33.54 4.14 9.22
CA PHE A 18 33.11 4.85 10.43
C PHE A 18 32.47 3.82 11.38
N PRO A 19 32.83 3.82 12.68
CA PRO A 19 32.15 2.97 13.65
C PRO A 19 30.67 3.38 13.66
N LEU A 20 29.77 2.39 13.65
CA LEU A 20 28.34 2.59 13.86
C LEU A 20 28.17 3.33 15.19
N MET A 21 27.74 4.59 15.15
CA MET A 21 27.42 5.37 16.33
C MET A 21 26.18 4.75 16.99
N THR A 22 26.38 3.86 17.96
CA THR A 22 25.30 3.24 18.75
C THR A 22 24.99 3.97 20.07
N ASP A 23 25.58 5.14 20.31
CA ASP A 23 25.34 5.92 21.54
C ASP A 23 24.16 6.89 21.38
N PHE A 24 23.00 6.38 20.96
CA PHE A 24 21.79 7.18 20.99
C PHE A 24 21.29 7.31 22.43
N VAL A 25 21.50 8.49 23.04
CA VAL A 25 20.91 8.84 24.34
C VAL A 25 19.66 9.67 24.11
N ARG A 26 18.51 9.20 24.61
CA ARG A 26 17.25 9.96 24.53
C ARG A 26 17.37 11.24 25.37
N LEU A 27 17.28 12.38 24.70
CA LEU A 27 17.19 13.68 25.36
C LEU A 27 15.83 13.83 26.05
N THR A 28 15.85 14.45 27.23
CA THR A 28 14.67 14.73 28.06
C THR A 28 14.07 16.11 27.77
N GLY A 29 14.84 16.97 27.11
CA GLY A 29 14.51 18.38 26.87
C GLY A 29 15.10 19.32 27.91
N ASN A 30 15.61 18.80 29.04
CA ASN A 30 16.22 19.61 30.11
C ASN A 30 17.72 19.84 29.89
N GLU A 31 18.31 19.17 28.90
CA GLU A 31 19.71 19.37 28.53
C GLU A 31 19.91 20.80 28.01
N THR A 32 20.98 21.44 28.48
CA THR A 32 21.34 22.82 28.13
C THR A 32 22.38 22.83 27.02
N PHE A 33 22.26 23.77 26.09
CA PHE A 33 23.31 24.02 25.11
C PHE A 33 24.52 24.72 25.77
N THR A 34 25.73 24.43 25.30
CA THR A 34 26.91 25.19 25.72
C THR A 34 26.85 26.60 25.13
N ASP A 35 27.32 27.59 25.88
CA ASP A 35 27.50 28.99 25.45
C ASP A 35 26.22 29.80 25.16
N ILE A 36 25.02 29.21 25.26
CA ILE A 36 23.74 29.92 25.14
C ILE A 36 22.78 29.53 26.28
N ASP A 37 21.95 30.49 26.71
CA ASP A 37 20.89 30.27 27.70
C ASP A 37 19.65 29.67 27.00
N ALA A 38 19.76 28.39 26.63
CA ALA A 38 18.69 27.64 26.00
C ALA A 38 18.78 26.15 26.31
N THR A 39 17.62 25.49 26.34
CA THR A 39 17.46 24.05 26.51
C THR A 39 17.07 23.36 25.21
N VAL A 40 17.23 22.04 25.14
CA VAL A 40 16.71 21.22 24.04
C VAL A 40 15.20 21.40 23.88
N ARG A 41 14.46 21.60 24.98
CA ARG A 41 13.03 21.93 24.92
C ARG A 41 12.76 23.24 24.19
N ASP A 42 13.58 24.27 24.40
CA ASP A 42 13.43 25.55 23.69
C ASP A 42 13.65 25.37 22.18
N PHE A 43 14.63 24.54 21.81
CA PHE A 43 14.84 24.16 20.41
C PHE A 43 13.64 23.38 19.84
N TRP A 44 13.09 22.40 20.56
CA TRP A 44 11.91 21.67 20.11
C TRP A 44 10.69 22.57 19.99
N ALA A 45 10.48 23.51 20.92
CA ALA A 45 9.42 24.50 20.82
C ALA A 45 9.63 25.38 19.59
N TYR A 46 10.84 25.88 19.35
CA TYR A 46 11.14 26.64 18.14
C TYR A 46 10.85 25.86 16.85
N ALA A 47 11.26 24.59 16.77
CA ALA A 47 11.16 23.78 15.56
C ALA A 47 9.76 23.16 15.33
N LEU A 48 9.01 22.86 16.40
CA LEU A 48 7.80 22.02 16.33
C LEU A 48 6.54 22.67 16.93
N SER A 49 6.57 23.95 17.34
CA SER A 49 5.38 24.63 17.87
C SER A 49 4.23 24.69 16.87
N ASN A 50 4.51 24.77 15.57
CA ASN A 50 3.47 24.79 14.54
C ASN A 50 3.04 23.38 14.16
N LEU A 51 2.27 22.73 15.04
CA LEU A 51 1.76 21.35 14.86
C LEU A 51 0.88 21.17 13.61
N LYS A 52 0.41 22.26 12.99
CA LYS A 52 -0.34 22.23 11.73
C LYS A 52 0.56 21.98 10.51
N GLU A 53 1.86 22.27 10.57
CA GLU A 53 2.78 22.03 9.46
C GLU A 53 2.96 20.54 9.18
N ASN A 54 3.21 20.18 7.91
CA ASN A 54 3.23 18.77 7.49
C ASN A 54 4.25 17.92 8.25
N ALA A 55 5.44 18.46 8.53
CA ALA A 55 6.48 17.74 9.26
C ALA A 55 6.08 17.53 10.73
N ALA A 56 5.74 18.61 11.44
CA ALA A 56 5.33 18.56 12.84
C ALA A 56 4.06 17.70 13.04
N ARG A 57 3.09 17.80 12.12
CA ARG A 57 1.87 16.97 12.12
C ARG A 57 2.19 15.48 11.92
N GLY A 58 3.16 15.17 11.05
CA GLY A 58 3.68 13.82 10.86
C GLY A 58 4.26 13.26 12.16
N TYR A 59 5.18 13.99 12.77
CA TYR A 59 5.83 13.58 14.03
C TYR A 59 4.84 13.45 15.19
N LEU A 60 3.85 14.34 15.26
CA LEU A 60 2.78 14.25 16.23
C LEU A 60 1.94 12.98 16.03
N ALA A 61 1.53 12.67 14.81
CA ALA A 61 0.78 11.45 14.52
C ALA A 61 1.58 10.19 14.88
N GLU A 62 2.86 10.13 14.51
CA GLU A 62 3.77 9.04 14.90
C GLU A 62 3.85 8.91 16.43
N PHE A 63 4.01 10.04 17.14
CA PHE A 63 4.03 10.07 18.60
C PHE A 63 2.71 9.54 19.20
N LEU A 64 1.55 9.94 18.67
CA LEU A 64 0.24 9.46 19.14
C LEU A 64 0.10 7.94 18.98
N VAL A 65 0.54 7.38 17.85
CA VAL A 65 0.54 5.92 17.61
C VAL A 65 1.50 5.23 18.58
N ALA A 66 2.73 5.74 18.73
CA ALA A 66 3.70 5.20 19.67
C ALA A 66 3.17 5.21 21.11
N LYS A 67 2.47 6.28 21.51
CA LYS A 67 1.83 6.38 22.82
C LYS A 67 0.68 5.38 22.99
N ALA A 68 -0.14 5.16 21.97
CA ALA A 68 -1.24 4.20 22.04
C ALA A 68 -0.73 2.77 22.26
N VAL A 69 0.31 2.35 21.53
CA VAL A 69 0.86 0.98 21.62
C VAL A 69 1.89 0.79 22.74
N GLY A 70 2.23 1.86 23.49
CA GLY A 70 3.23 1.80 24.56
C GLY A 70 4.66 1.63 24.06
N ALA A 71 4.99 2.10 22.86
CA ALA A 71 6.35 2.05 22.34
C ALA A 71 7.30 2.94 23.17
N THR A 72 8.45 2.38 23.53
CA THR A 72 9.45 3.03 24.41
C THR A 72 10.74 3.40 23.70
N GLY A 73 10.96 2.91 22.48
CA GLY A 73 12.15 3.21 21.67
C GLY A 73 12.23 4.69 21.24
N PRO A 74 13.43 5.15 20.82
CA PRO A 74 13.56 6.43 20.14
C PRO A 74 13.02 6.35 18.71
N ARG A 75 12.59 7.50 18.16
CA ARG A 75 12.27 7.63 16.74
C ARG A 75 13.58 7.55 15.93
N ILE A 76 13.62 6.71 14.92
CA ILE A 76 14.74 6.60 13.99
C ILE A 76 14.23 7.04 12.62
N GLU A 77 14.65 8.22 12.17
CA GLU A 77 14.13 8.92 10.97
C GLU A 77 14.30 8.13 9.64
N TRP A 78 15.09 7.06 9.66
CA TRP A 78 15.41 6.22 8.50
C TRP A 78 15.16 4.74 8.73
N ASP A 79 14.36 4.37 9.73
CA ASP A 79 14.04 2.96 9.95
C ASP A 79 13.03 2.44 8.91
N ALA A 80 12.90 1.12 8.80
CA ALA A 80 11.98 0.48 7.85
C ALA A 80 10.49 0.63 8.23
N TYR A 81 10.21 1.15 9.42
CA TYR A 81 8.90 1.43 10.00
C TYR A 81 8.99 2.67 10.90
N ASP A 82 7.86 3.33 11.16
CA ASP A 82 7.83 4.55 11.98
C ASP A 82 7.74 4.21 13.48
N VAL A 83 7.04 3.12 13.84
CA VAL A 83 6.83 2.67 15.23
C VAL A 83 7.04 1.16 15.36
N LEU A 84 7.76 0.74 16.39
CA LEU A 84 7.86 -0.66 16.83
C LEU A 84 7.10 -0.84 18.14
N ALA A 85 6.05 -1.65 18.13
CA ALA A 85 5.30 -1.99 19.34
C ALA A 85 6.10 -2.95 20.25
N PRO A 86 5.83 -2.98 21.57
CA PRO A 86 6.53 -3.87 22.50
C PRO A 86 6.40 -5.37 22.17
N ASP A 87 5.36 -5.77 21.45
CA ASP A 87 5.13 -7.16 21.01
C ASP A 87 5.85 -7.52 19.69
N GLY A 88 6.64 -6.59 19.16
CA GLY A 88 7.40 -6.74 17.91
C GLY A 88 6.63 -6.33 16.65
N THR A 89 5.38 -5.86 16.76
CA THR A 89 4.60 -5.39 15.60
C THR A 89 5.25 -4.15 14.99
N THR A 90 5.58 -4.22 13.70
CA THR A 90 6.10 -3.08 12.92
C THR A 90 4.95 -2.25 12.36
N ILE A 91 5.03 -0.92 12.51
CA ILE A 91 3.93 -0.01 12.17
C ILE A 91 4.45 1.15 11.30
N GLU A 92 3.87 1.31 10.12
CA GLU A 92 4.05 2.50 9.27
C GLU A 92 2.91 3.50 9.53
N VAL A 93 3.24 4.76 9.80
CA VAL A 93 2.29 5.84 10.03
C VAL A 93 2.18 6.70 8.78
N LYS A 94 0.95 7.07 8.44
CA LYS A 94 0.65 7.93 7.29
C LYS A 94 -0.29 9.04 7.68
N THR A 95 0.14 10.28 7.50
CA THR A 95 -0.58 11.43 8.04
C THR A 95 -1.08 12.36 6.95
N SER A 96 -2.33 12.80 7.07
CA SER A 96 -2.93 13.86 6.26
C SER A 96 -3.84 14.71 7.15
N GLY A 97 -4.24 15.90 6.70
CA GLY A 97 -5.11 16.77 7.50
C GLY A 97 -5.89 17.78 6.67
N HIS A 98 -7.08 18.14 7.12
CA HIS A 98 -7.98 19.06 6.43
C HIS A 98 -7.47 20.50 6.47
N ALA A 99 -6.93 20.94 7.60
CA ALA A 99 -6.30 22.25 7.72
C ALA A 99 -4.87 22.24 7.13
N GLN A 100 -4.67 22.99 6.04
CA GLN A 100 -3.34 23.25 5.45
C GLN A 100 -2.90 24.68 5.82
N THR A 101 -1.58 24.91 5.94
CA THR A 101 -1.02 26.22 6.35
C THR A 101 -1.05 27.28 5.23
N TRP A 102 -1.24 26.87 3.97
CA TRP A 102 -1.37 27.78 2.82
C TRP A 102 -2.81 27.83 2.28
N GLN A 103 -3.25 29.03 1.87
CA GLN A 103 -4.52 29.22 1.17
C GLN A 103 -4.51 28.44 -0.16
N ARG A 104 -5.58 27.67 -0.41
CA ARG A 104 -5.76 26.91 -1.65
C ARG A 104 -7.11 27.23 -2.28
N SER A 105 -7.15 27.26 -3.61
CA SER A 105 -8.38 27.32 -4.40
C SER A 105 -8.78 25.90 -4.82
N GLY A 106 -9.55 25.17 -3.99
CA GLY A 106 -10.12 23.87 -4.36
C GLY A 106 -10.44 22.94 -3.18
N PRO A 107 -11.27 21.90 -3.40
CA PRO A 107 -11.63 20.93 -2.36
C PRO A 107 -10.41 20.15 -1.85
N VAL A 108 -10.36 19.91 -0.54
CA VAL A 108 -9.25 19.21 0.11
C VAL A 108 -9.34 17.71 -0.17
N VAL A 109 -8.47 17.21 -1.05
CA VAL A 109 -8.29 15.77 -1.24
C VAL A 109 -7.17 15.29 -0.34
N LEU A 110 -7.53 14.55 0.72
CA LEU A 110 -6.57 13.92 1.61
C LEU A 110 -5.95 12.72 0.92
N LYS A 111 -4.62 12.73 0.82
CA LYS A 111 -3.83 11.74 0.09
C LYS A 111 -2.63 11.31 0.92
N PHE A 112 -2.41 10.02 0.99
CA PHE A 112 -1.32 9.36 1.70
C PHE A 112 -0.36 8.78 0.68
N GLY A 113 0.89 9.26 0.67
CA GLY A 113 1.95 8.81 -0.24
C GLY A 113 2.92 7.82 0.41
N GLY A 114 3.91 7.36 -0.35
CA GLY A 114 4.99 6.50 0.17
C GLY A 114 4.55 5.07 0.48
N LEU A 115 3.46 4.61 -0.14
CA LEU A 115 2.96 3.25 0.02
C LEU A 115 3.73 2.25 -0.86
N PRO A 116 3.76 0.97 -0.49
CA PRO A 116 4.42 -0.09 -1.27
C PRO A 116 3.66 -0.32 -2.59
N GLY A 117 4.07 0.39 -3.64
CA GLY A 117 3.50 0.25 -4.98
C GLY A 117 4.57 0.12 -6.06
N SER A 118 4.66 -1.05 -6.68
CA SER A 118 5.35 -1.25 -7.97
C SER A 118 4.56 -2.23 -8.83
N ARG A 119 4.80 -2.18 -10.16
CA ARG A 119 4.40 -3.28 -11.07
C ARG A 119 5.04 -4.56 -10.53
N GLU A 120 4.23 -5.63 -10.52
CA GLU A 120 4.66 -6.99 -10.20
C GLU A 120 5.02 -7.24 -8.73
N GLY A 121 3.99 -7.43 -7.89
CA GLY A 121 3.98 -8.29 -6.68
C GLY A 121 5.11 -8.15 -5.65
N SER A 122 6.00 -7.17 -5.81
CA SER A 122 7.28 -7.12 -5.11
C SER A 122 7.07 -6.37 -3.81
N LYS A 123 7.20 -7.12 -2.72
CA LYS A 123 7.16 -6.69 -1.32
C LYS A 123 8.28 -5.71 -0.92
N VAL A 124 8.94 -5.08 -1.89
CA VAL A 124 10.25 -4.47 -1.70
C VAL A 124 10.18 -2.99 -2.07
N LYS A 125 9.85 -2.15 -1.08
CA LYS A 125 10.34 -0.76 -1.07
C LYS A 125 11.85 -0.86 -0.77
N ARG A 126 12.70 0.11 -1.11
CA ARG A 126 14.09 0.13 -0.60
C ARG A 126 14.16 1.15 0.52
N SER A 127 14.66 0.77 1.68
CA SER A 127 14.83 1.65 2.85
C SER A 127 16.26 1.60 3.30
N TRP A 128 16.74 2.71 3.84
CA TRP A 128 17.97 2.68 4.60
C TRP A 128 17.74 1.86 5.88
N SER A 129 18.73 1.12 6.35
CA SER A 129 18.73 0.51 7.68
C SER A 129 19.78 1.21 8.53
N ALA A 130 19.37 1.87 9.61
CA ALA A 130 20.29 2.48 10.55
C ALA A 130 21.17 1.44 11.26
N ALA A 131 20.66 0.22 11.44
CA ALA A 131 21.38 -0.88 12.10
C ALA A 131 22.53 -1.44 11.25
N THR A 132 22.36 -1.52 9.93
CA THR A 132 23.37 -2.10 9.03
C THR A 132 24.14 -1.05 8.22
N GLY A 133 23.63 0.17 8.12
CA GLY A 133 24.24 1.24 7.32
C GLY A 133 24.14 0.98 5.81
N GLU A 134 23.11 0.25 5.36
CA GLU A 134 22.91 -0.13 3.96
C GLU A 134 21.47 0.12 3.51
N MET A 135 21.28 0.27 2.19
CA MET A 135 19.94 0.23 1.58
C MET A 135 19.47 -1.22 1.56
N ILE A 136 18.50 -1.54 2.41
CA ILE A 136 17.84 -2.84 2.46
C ILE A 136 16.52 -2.82 1.69
N ASP A 137 16.04 -4.01 1.36
CA ASP A 137 14.66 -4.21 0.97
C ASP A 137 13.77 -3.83 2.16
N ALA A 138 13.11 -2.68 2.06
CA ALA A 138 12.13 -2.19 3.02
C ALA A 138 10.95 -3.14 3.06
N PHE A 139 10.77 -3.71 4.23
CA PHE A 139 9.65 -4.54 4.56
C PHE A 139 8.34 -3.73 4.46
N VAL A 140 7.31 -4.41 3.98
CA VAL A 140 5.94 -3.96 4.22
C VAL A 140 5.71 -4.13 5.72
N ALA A 141 5.52 -3.03 6.45
CA ALA A 141 5.17 -3.08 7.87
C ALA A 141 3.95 -3.98 8.12
N ASP A 142 3.88 -4.62 9.29
CA ASP A 142 2.77 -5.50 9.66
C ASP A 142 1.43 -4.73 9.62
N VAL A 143 1.47 -3.47 10.05
CA VAL A 143 0.33 -2.59 10.17
C VAL A 143 0.66 -1.22 9.57
N TYR A 144 -0.34 -0.63 8.91
CA TYR A 144 -0.34 0.77 8.49
C TYR A 144 -1.42 1.52 9.25
N VAL A 145 -1.05 2.63 9.88
CA VAL A 145 -1.98 3.53 10.57
C VAL A 145 -2.10 4.83 9.81
N PHE A 146 -3.26 5.07 9.22
CA PHE A 146 -3.59 6.32 8.53
C PHE A 146 -4.22 7.29 9.52
N CYS A 147 -3.52 8.38 9.81
CA CYS A 147 -3.92 9.41 10.75
C CYS A 147 -4.47 10.61 9.98
N VAL A 148 -5.71 11.00 10.28
CA VAL A 148 -6.38 12.16 9.70
C VAL A 148 -6.60 13.20 10.78
N GLN A 149 -5.98 14.37 10.63
CA GLN A 149 -6.32 15.52 11.45
C GLN A 149 -7.60 16.17 10.90
N THR A 150 -8.65 16.19 11.74
CA THR A 150 -10.03 16.47 11.32
C THR A 150 -10.42 17.95 11.39
N THR A 151 -9.61 18.80 12.03
CA THR A 151 -9.92 20.23 12.13
C THR A 151 -9.95 20.88 10.75
N THR A 152 -11.09 21.48 10.44
CA THR A 152 -11.36 22.21 9.20
C THR A 152 -10.94 23.67 9.32
N ALA A 153 -10.83 24.38 8.19
CA ALA A 153 -10.30 25.74 8.14
C ALA A 153 -11.16 26.80 8.86
N ASP A 154 -12.43 26.50 9.13
CA ASP A 154 -13.39 27.34 9.86
C ASP A 154 -13.27 27.20 11.38
N ARG A 155 -12.39 26.33 11.87
CA ARG A 155 -12.15 26.12 13.31
C ARG A 155 -10.71 26.44 13.68
N PRO A 156 -10.46 26.96 14.90
CA PRO A 156 -9.11 27.09 15.41
C PRO A 156 -8.45 25.71 15.47
N TYR A 157 -7.25 25.59 14.91
CA TYR A 157 -6.46 24.37 14.98
C TYR A 157 -5.91 24.20 16.40
N ASP A 158 -6.33 23.13 17.08
CA ASP A 158 -5.72 22.67 18.32
C ASP A 158 -5.02 21.32 18.04
N GLY A 159 -3.70 21.35 17.96
CA GLY A 159 -2.90 20.14 17.75
C GLY A 159 -2.85 19.23 18.98
N LEU A 160 -3.26 19.72 20.15
CA LEU A 160 -3.26 18.97 21.41
C LEU A 160 -4.61 18.26 21.65
N ASP A 161 -5.66 18.63 20.92
CA ASP A 161 -6.94 17.94 20.96
C ASP A 161 -6.83 16.58 20.24
N ILE A 162 -6.71 15.52 21.04
CA ILE A 162 -6.64 14.15 20.53
C ILE A 162 -7.97 13.74 19.88
N GLY A 163 -9.10 14.34 20.27
CA GLY A 163 -10.41 14.11 19.65
C GLY A 163 -10.50 14.64 18.21
N ALA A 164 -9.55 15.49 17.79
CA ALA A 164 -9.45 16.00 16.43
C ALA A 164 -8.64 15.07 15.49
N TRP A 165 -8.52 13.78 15.84
CA TRP A 165 -7.82 12.78 15.05
C TRP A 165 -8.68 11.55 14.80
N ASP A 166 -8.84 11.21 13.52
CA ASP A 166 -9.38 9.93 13.08
C ASP A 166 -8.23 9.00 12.69
N PHE A 167 -8.31 7.74 13.13
CA PHE A 167 -7.35 6.71 12.79
C PHE A 167 -8.00 5.61 11.96
N TYR A 168 -7.27 5.10 10.96
CA TYR A 168 -7.68 3.93 10.20
C TYR A 168 -6.51 2.94 10.17
N VAL A 169 -6.79 1.69 10.52
CA VAL A 169 -5.76 0.66 10.66
C VAL A 169 -5.96 -0.38 9.58
N LEU A 170 -4.93 -0.62 8.79
CA LEU A 170 -4.90 -1.63 7.73
C LEU A 170 -3.71 -2.57 7.92
N SER A 171 -3.84 -3.82 7.53
CA SER A 171 -2.68 -4.71 7.48
C SER A 171 -1.75 -4.31 6.34
N GLY A 172 -0.46 -4.61 6.51
CA GLY A 172 0.54 -4.48 5.45
C GLY A 172 0.13 -5.21 4.18
N GLY A 173 -0.41 -6.43 4.31
CA GLY A 173 -0.93 -7.22 3.20
C GLY A 173 -2.04 -6.51 2.42
N VAL A 174 -3.01 -5.90 3.11
CA VAL A 174 -4.10 -5.13 2.46
C VAL A 174 -3.55 -3.93 1.72
N VAL A 175 -2.64 -3.16 2.32
CA VAL A 175 -2.03 -1.98 1.70
C VAL A 175 -1.20 -2.37 0.48
N ALA A 176 -0.32 -3.36 0.60
CA ALA A 176 0.49 -3.87 -0.50
C ALA A 176 -0.39 -4.45 -1.62
N GLY A 177 -1.45 -5.17 -1.28
CA GLY A 177 -2.42 -5.74 -2.23
C GLY A 177 -3.12 -4.70 -3.09
N THR A 178 -3.11 -3.41 -2.70
CA THR A 178 -3.63 -2.34 -3.57
C THR A 178 -2.75 -2.09 -4.80
N GLY A 179 -1.45 -2.36 -4.70
CA GLY A 179 -0.42 -2.02 -5.67
C GLY A 179 -0.27 -0.51 -5.92
N GLN A 180 -0.72 0.34 -4.98
CA GLN A 180 -0.72 1.79 -5.14
C GLN A 180 0.45 2.43 -4.40
N LYS A 181 1.12 3.40 -5.03
CA LYS A 181 2.13 4.26 -4.37
C LYS A 181 1.51 5.32 -3.45
N SER A 182 0.20 5.51 -3.55
CA SER A 182 -0.56 6.45 -2.75
C SER A 182 -2.04 6.09 -2.72
N MET A 183 -2.73 6.38 -1.63
CA MET A 183 -4.18 6.24 -1.51
C MET A 183 -4.82 7.57 -1.10
N VAL A 184 -6.05 7.82 -1.56
CA VAL A 184 -6.90 8.91 -1.05
C VAL A 184 -7.73 8.42 0.13
N LEU A 185 -8.20 9.33 1.00
CA LEU A 185 -8.95 8.97 2.21
C LEU A 185 -10.17 8.10 1.92
N SER A 186 -10.92 8.34 0.85
CA SER A 186 -12.08 7.50 0.50
C SER A 186 -11.71 6.02 0.26
N ARG A 187 -10.50 5.76 -0.24
CA ARG A 187 -9.99 4.38 -0.39
C ARG A 187 -9.59 3.79 0.96
N VAL A 188 -8.99 4.59 1.84
CA VAL A 188 -8.63 4.17 3.21
C VAL A 188 -9.90 3.81 3.99
N ILE A 189 -10.92 4.67 4.00
CA ILE A 189 -12.23 4.41 4.64
C ILE A 189 -12.84 3.11 4.09
N ARG A 190 -12.86 2.93 2.76
CA ARG A 190 -13.43 1.70 2.16
C ARG A 190 -12.71 0.41 2.62
N LEU A 191 -11.43 0.50 2.92
CA LEU A 191 -10.64 -0.66 3.36
C LEU A 191 -10.63 -0.83 4.88
N GLY A 192 -10.66 0.27 5.64
CA GLY A 192 -10.49 0.28 7.09
C GLY A 192 -11.78 0.40 7.88
N GLY A 193 -12.90 0.73 7.21
CA GLY A 193 -14.19 0.96 7.85
C GLY A 193 -14.30 2.34 8.50
N GLU A 194 -15.04 2.39 9.60
CA GLU A 194 -15.25 3.59 10.40
C GLU A 194 -13.95 4.07 11.08
N PRO A 195 -13.83 5.39 11.35
CA PRO A 195 -12.68 5.91 12.07
C PRO A 195 -12.60 5.35 13.48
N ILE A 196 -11.38 5.06 13.91
CA ILE A 196 -11.04 4.58 15.25
C ILE A 196 -10.59 5.78 16.08
N ALA A 197 -11.10 5.90 17.30
CA ALA A 197 -10.64 6.89 18.27
C ALA A 197 -9.29 6.48 18.89
N TRP A 198 -8.51 7.45 19.36
CA TRP A 198 -7.18 7.17 19.93
C TRP A 198 -7.19 6.13 21.07
N HIS A 199 -8.23 6.14 21.91
CA HIS A 199 -8.36 5.21 23.03
C HIS A 199 -8.50 3.75 22.61
N ASP A 200 -9.06 3.49 21.42
CA ASP A 200 -9.30 2.14 20.88
C ASP A 200 -8.20 1.73 19.89
N LEU A 201 -7.26 2.63 19.58
CA LEU A 201 -6.26 2.45 18.54
C LEU A 201 -5.32 1.28 18.83
N ALA A 202 -4.91 1.10 20.07
CA ALA A 202 -4.01 0.01 20.46
C ALA A 202 -4.63 -1.37 20.20
N GLU A 203 -5.90 -1.55 20.58
CA GLU A 203 -6.65 -2.79 20.35
C GLU A 203 -6.84 -3.04 18.86
N ALA A 204 -7.20 -2.02 18.08
CA ALA A 204 -7.35 -2.15 16.64
C ALA A 204 -6.05 -2.55 15.93
N ILE A 205 -4.91 -1.94 16.31
CA ILE A 205 -3.58 -2.33 15.80
C ILE A 205 -3.29 -3.79 16.11
N GLN A 206 -3.51 -4.21 17.36
CA GLN A 206 -3.25 -5.59 17.77
C GLN A 206 -4.15 -6.58 17.02
N ALA A 207 -5.43 -6.27 16.84
CA ALA A 207 -6.37 -7.12 16.11
C ALA A 207 -5.92 -7.32 14.65
N VAL A 208 -5.54 -6.23 13.96
CA VAL A 208 -5.06 -6.28 12.58
C VAL A 208 -3.72 -7.03 12.48
N ALA A 209 -2.78 -6.78 13.39
CA ALA A 209 -1.49 -7.47 13.42
C ALA A 209 -1.65 -8.99 13.60
N ASN A 210 -2.60 -9.43 14.43
CA ASN A 210 -2.89 -10.84 14.65
C ASN A 210 -3.46 -11.53 13.40
N VAL A 211 -4.32 -10.85 12.64
CA VAL A 211 -4.84 -11.37 11.37
C VAL A 211 -3.73 -11.45 10.33
N ASN A 212 -2.95 -10.38 10.17
CA ASN A 212 -1.85 -10.33 9.18
C ASN A 212 -0.82 -11.45 9.41
N ARG A 213 -0.44 -11.72 10.67
CA ARG A 213 0.47 -12.81 11.01
C ARG A 213 -0.11 -14.20 10.68
N LYS A 214 -1.42 -14.40 10.86
CA LYS A 214 -2.08 -15.66 10.45
C LYS A 214 -2.04 -15.84 8.93
N ASP A 215 -2.39 -14.80 8.17
CA ASP A 215 -2.38 -14.85 6.70
C ASP A 215 -0.97 -15.14 6.14
N LEU A 216 0.07 -14.57 6.76
CA LEU A 216 1.47 -14.85 6.38
C LEU A 216 1.91 -16.28 6.73
N ASN A 217 1.41 -16.85 7.83
CA ASN A 217 1.73 -18.22 8.22
C ASN A 217 0.96 -19.27 7.40
N ASP A 218 -0.26 -18.96 6.96
CA ASP A 218 -1.08 -19.83 6.10
C ASP A 218 -0.60 -19.81 4.63
N PHE A 219 0.15 -18.77 4.23
CA PHE A 219 0.80 -18.66 2.92
C PHE A 219 2.29 -18.30 3.10
N PRO A 220 3.14 -19.27 3.50
CA PRO A 220 4.55 -19.01 3.68
C PRO A 220 5.13 -18.45 2.38
N VAL A 221 5.76 -17.30 2.49
CA VAL A 221 6.51 -16.70 1.38
C VAL A 221 7.65 -17.66 1.08
N ALA A 222 7.59 -18.34 -0.07
CA ALA A 222 8.68 -19.21 -0.49
C ALA A 222 10.01 -18.42 -0.44
N PRO A 223 11.11 -19.04 0.00
CA PRO A 223 12.42 -18.39 -0.05
C PRO A 223 12.67 -17.93 -1.49
N VAL A 224 13.22 -16.74 -1.65
CA VAL A 224 13.67 -16.24 -2.95
C VAL A 224 14.84 -17.14 -3.38
N GLU A 225 14.56 -18.21 -4.14
CA GLU A 225 15.61 -18.97 -4.79
C GLU A 225 16.24 -18.10 -5.88
N THR A 226 17.55 -17.88 -5.73
CA THR A 226 18.40 -17.26 -6.73
C THR A 226 18.35 -18.10 -8.01
N ARG A 227 17.72 -17.57 -9.06
CA ARG A 227 17.77 -18.16 -10.41
C ARG A 227 19.06 -17.77 -11.11
N ASP A 228 19.97 -18.73 -11.22
CA ASP A 228 20.75 -19.09 -12.41
C ASP A 228 21.47 -20.39 -12.00
N GLU A 229 21.35 -21.52 -12.69
CA GLU A 229 21.78 -21.71 -14.07
C GLU A 229 20.82 -22.60 -14.87
N MET A 230 20.74 -22.31 -16.17
CA MET A 230 20.16 -23.14 -17.21
C MET A 230 20.84 -24.50 -17.30
N THR A 231 20.04 -25.57 -17.38
CA THR A 231 20.33 -26.69 -18.27
C THR A 231 19.04 -27.16 -18.93
N GLU A 232 19.07 -27.14 -20.26
CA GLU A 232 18.14 -27.84 -21.14
C GLU A 232 18.07 -29.32 -20.75
N ASP A 233 16.86 -29.89 -20.68
CA ASP A 233 16.65 -31.23 -21.20
C ASP A 233 15.17 -31.48 -21.54
N LEU A 234 14.95 -31.75 -22.81
CA LEU A 234 13.73 -32.28 -23.41
C LEU A 234 13.40 -33.66 -22.82
N CYS A 235 12.13 -33.92 -22.54
CA CYS A 235 11.57 -35.25 -22.72
C CYS A 235 10.14 -35.20 -23.25
N ILE A 236 9.97 -35.94 -24.33
CA ILE A 236 8.81 -36.10 -25.19
C ILE A 236 7.88 -37.14 -24.56
N HIS A 237 6.57 -36.88 -24.55
CA HIS A 237 5.57 -37.93 -24.76
C HIS A 237 4.27 -37.35 -25.36
N GLU A 238 4.01 -37.70 -26.63
CA GLU A 238 2.66 -37.92 -27.16
C GLU A 238 2.01 -39.07 -26.40
N MET A 239 0.78 -38.93 -25.87
CA MET A 239 -0.31 -39.94 -25.87
C MET A 239 -1.66 -39.32 -25.44
N ALA A 240 -2.62 -39.38 -26.38
CA ALA A 240 -4.10 -39.36 -26.31
C ALA A 240 -4.91 -38.51 -25.29
N PRO A 241 -5.98 -37.81 -25.73
CA PRO A 241 -6.91 -37.10 -24.83
C PRO A 241 -7.84 -38.09 -24.09
N GLY A 242 -7.93 -37.99 -22.75
CA GLY A 242 -9.09 -38.52 -22.03
C GLY A 242 -8.91 -39.26 -20.70
N THR A 243 -7.73 -39.36 -20.09
CA THR A 243 -7.56 -40.14 -18.84
C THR A 243 -7.04 -39.35 -17.62
N CYS A 244 -7.03 -38.01 -17.67
CA CYS A 244 -6.74 -37.21 -16.48
C CYS A 244 -7.97 -37.10 -15.58
N ALA A 245 -7.86 -37.59 -14.34
CA ALA A 245 -8.90 -37.52 -13.29
C ALA A 245 -9.24 -36.08 -12.82
N LEU A 246 -8.64 -35.04 -13.43
CA LEU A 246 -8.97 -33.63 -13.23
C LEU A 246 -10.02 -33.09 -14.22
N CYS A 247 -10.42 -33.88 -15.22
CA CYS A 247 -11.32 -33.46 -16.30
C CYS A 247 -12.66 -34.21 -16.34
N SER A 248 -13.12 -34.84 -15.25
CA SER A 248 -14.52 -35.29 -15.17
C SER A 248 -15.44 -34.10 -14.88
N PRO A 249 -16.55 -33.91 -15.61
CA PRO A 249 -17.51 -32.86 -15.31
C PRO A 249 -18.14 -33.15 -13.95
N ARG A 250 -17.88 -32.32 -12.94
CA ARG A 250 -18.66 -32.33 -11.70
C ARG A 250 -20.10 -31.99 -12.07
N ALA A 251 -21.01 -32.91 -11.73
CA ALA A 251 -22.45 -32.71 -11.80
C ALA A 251 -22.81 -31.36 -11.15
N GLY A 252 -23.40 -30.49 -11.95
CA GLY A 252 -23.63 -29.09 -11.61
C GLY A 252 -24.72 -28.88 -10.56
N ASN A 253 -24.56 -27.80 -9.81
CA ASN A 253 -25.67 -27.08 -9.22
C ASN A 253 -26.46 -26.43 -10.36
N ALA A 254 -27.51 -27.11 -10.83
CA ALA A 254 -28.34 -26.71 -11.97
C ALA A 254 -29.10 -25.37 -11.82
N SER A 255 -28.92 -24.64 -10.70
CA SER A 255 -29.65 -23.40 -10.42
C SER A 255 -28.86 -22.12 -10.70
N ALA A 256 -27.53 -22.18 -10.88
CA ALA A 256 -26.69 -21.02 -11.22
C ALA A 256 -26.49 -20.86 -12.73
N THR A 257 -26.45 -21.98 -13.46
CA THR A 257 -26.21 -22.01 -14.92
C THR A 257 -27.30 -21.32 -15.73
N THR A 258 -28.55 -21.35 -15.27
CA THR A 258 -29.70 -20.73 -15.96
C THR A 258 -29.78 -19.20 -15.81
N LEU A 259 -29.16 -18.64 -14.76
CA LEU A 259 -29.08 -17.18 -14.54
C LEU A 259 -28.00 -16.52 -15.42
N ALA A 260 -26.92 -17.24 -15.70
CA ALA A 260 -25.84 -16.74 -16.56
C ALA A 260 -26.20 -16.76 -18.07
N ASP A 261 -27.16 -17.61 -18.47
CA ASP A 261 -27.54 -17.79 -19.87
C ASP A 261 -28.44 -16.64 -20.39
N THR A 262 -29.09 -15.90 -19.48
CA THR A 262 -29.95 -14.74 -19.75
C THR A 262 -29.35 -13.41 -19.29
N ALA A 263 -28.13 -13.42 -18.74
CA ALA A 263 -27.48 -12.22 -18.23
C ALA A 263 -26.95 -11.32 -19.37
N VAL A 264 -27.24 -10.03 -19.29
CA VAL A 264 -26.65 -9.00 -20.17
C VAL A 264 -25.15 -8.95 -19.92
N VAL A 265 -24.35 -9.01 -20.99
CA VAL A 265 -22.90 -8.86 -20.93
C VAL A 265 -22.52 -7.42 -21.25
N TYR A 266 -21.80 -6.77 -20.35
CA TYR A 266 -21.23 -5.44 -20.54
C TYR A 266 -19.82 -5.56 -21.12
N VAL A 267 -19.56 -4.84 -22.21
CA VAL A 267 -18.26 -4.81 -22.90
C VAL A 267 -17.55 -3.51 -22.57
N SER A 268 -16.38 -3.60 -21.93
CA SER A 268 -15.58 -2.44 -21.55
C SER A 268 -14.74 -1.91 -22.73
N PRO A 269 -14.30 -0.65 -22.70
CA PRO A 269 -13.36 -0.10 -23.70
C PRO A 269 -12.03 -0.87 -23.81
N SER A 270 -11.70 -1.69 -22.81
CA SER A 270 -10.54 -2.58 -22.82
C SER A 270 -10.79 -3.92 -23.51
N HIS A 271 -11.94 -4.09 -24.18
CA HIS A 271 -12.33 -5.32 -24.89
C HIS A 271 -12.50 -6.54 -23.98
N VAL A 272 -12.97 -6.31 -22.74
CA VAL A 272 -13.28 -7.35 -21.76
C VAL A 272 -14.79 -7.40 -21.53
N GLY A 273 -15.36 -8.61 -21.43
CA GLY A 273 -16.77 -8.81 -21.13
C GLY A 273 -17.04 -9.03 -19.64
N HIS A 274 -18.11 -8.43 -19.12
CA HIS A 274 -18.46 -8.40 -17.70
C HIS A 274 -19.94 -8.74 -17.49
N LEU A 275 -20.28 -9.35 -16.36
CA LEU A 275 -21.67 -9.48 -15.89
C LEU A 275 -22.10 -8.25 -15.09
N ALA A 276 -23.41 -8.06 -14.91
CA ALA A 276 -23.94 -7.00 -14.05
C ALA A 276 -23.34 -7.05 -12.63
N GLY A 277 -22.93 -5.90 -12.08
CA GLY A 277 -22.32 -5.80 -10.74
C GLY A 277 -20.83 -6.18 -10.67
N CYS A 278 -20.14 -6.25 -11.81
CA CYS A 278 -18.70 -6.48 -11.87
C CYS A 278 -17.92 -5.17 -11.67
N PHE A 279 -17.19 -5.05 -10.56
CA PHE A 279 -16.37 -3.88 -10.24
C PHE A 279 -14.88 -4.22 -10.42
N HIS A 280 -14.39 -4.16 -11.65
CA HIS A 280 -12.96 -4.35 -11.94
C HIS A 280 -12.21 -3.01 -12.03
N LYS A 281 -10.88 -3.07 -11.85
CA LYS A 281 -10.01 -1.91 -11.78
C LYS A 281 -9.67 -1.40 -13.19
N GLY A 282 -9.96 -0.13 -13.48
CA GLY A 282 -9.70 0.52 -14.79
C GLY A 282 -10.96 0.78 -15.63
N ASP A 283 -12.11 0.39 -15.09
CA ASP A 283 -13.42 0.46 -15.70
C ASP A 283 -14.14 1.77 -15.31
N ASP A 284 -14.78 2.40 -16.29
CA ASP A 284 -15.52 3.67 -16.13
C ASP A 284 -16.72 3.48 -15.18
N GLU A 285 -16.75 4.23 -14.07
CA GLU A 285 -17.74 4.05 -12.98
C GLU A 285 -19.19 4.26 -13.44
N ASP A 286 -19.41 5.06 -14.49
CA ASP A 286 -20.74 5.39 -14.99
C ASP A 286 -21.16 4.53 -16.19
N PHE A 287 -20.32 3.56 -16.59
CA PHE A 287 -20.52 2.69 -17.77
C PHE A 287 -20.79 3.43 -19.08
N CYS A 288 -20.59 4.76 -19.11
CA CYS A 288 -21.00 5.63 -20.21
C CYS A 288 -20.26 5.37 -21.54
N ARG A 289 -19.18 4.58 -21.48
CA ARG A 289 -18.34 4.19 -22.63
C ARG A 289 -18.46 2.72 -23.00
N TRP A 290 -19.41 1.99 -22.42
CA TRP A 290 -19.51 0.53 -22.56
C TRP A 290 -20.51 0.13 -23.63
N GLY A 291 -20.30 -1.05 -24.20
CA GLY A 291 -21.29 -1.74 -25.03
C GLY A 291 -22.06 -2.77 -24.21
N GLU A 292 -23.24 -3.16 -24.67
CA GLU A 292 -24.05 -4.22 -24.07
C GLU A 292 -24.34 -5.32 -25.10
N VAL A 293 -24.37 -6.56 -24.62
CA VAL A 293 -24.79 -7.73 -25.40
C VAL A 293 -25.98 -8.34 -24.68
N THR A 294 -27.13 -8.28 -25.33
CA THR A 294 -28.39 -8.80 -24.81
C THR A 294 -28.70 -10.21 -25.32
N ARG A 295 -27.93 -10.68 -26.32
CA ARG A 295 -28.04 -12.03 -26.85
C ARG A 295 -27.82 -13.11 -25.78
N PRO A 296 -28.77 -14.05 -25.59
CA PRO A 296 -28.58 -15.20 -24.70
C PRO A 296 -27.34 -16.04 -25.06
N GLY A 297 -26.69 -16.58 -24.03
CA GLY A 297 -25.46 -17.38 -24.17
C GLY A 297 -24.18 -16.60 -24.49
N ALA A 298 -24.25 -15.27 -24.62
CA ALA A 298 -23.07 -14.42 -24.89
C ALA A 298 -21.97 -14.57 -23.83
N TRP A 299 -22.34 -14.70 -22.55
CA TRP A 299 -21.38 -14.93 -21.47
C TRP A 299 -20.66 -16.27 -21.61
N GLN A 300 -21.41 -17.32 -21.94
CA GLN A 300 -20.86 -18.66 -22.11
C GLN A 300 -19.93 -18.73 -23.34
N ASP A 301 -20.24 -17.99 -24.41
CA ASP A 301 -19.36 -17.85 -25.57
C ASP A 301 -18.01 -17.23 -25.19
N LEU A 302 -18.00 -16.14 -24.40
CA LEU A 302 -16.78 -15.51 -23.89
C LEU A 302 -15.96 -16.42 -22.98
N ARG A 303 -16.62 -17.18 -22.10
CA ARG A 303 -15.94 -18.17 -21.24
C ARG A 303 -15.27 -19.28 -22.02
N ASN A 304 -15.84 -19.62 -23.18
CA ASN A 304 -15.28 -20.60 -24.11
C ASN A 304 -14.24 -19.99 -25.07
N GLY A 305 -13.82 -18.75 -24.85
CA GLY A 305 -12.79 -18.08 -25.64
C GLY A 305 -13.26 -17.55 -27.00
N ARG A 306 -14.57 -17.45 -27.23
CA ARG A 306 -15.13 -16.79 -28.42
C ARG A 306 -15.30 -15.29 -28.18
N THR A 307 -15.14 -14.50 -29.25
CA THR A 307 -15.37 -13.05 -29.18
C THR A 307 -16.86 -12.73 -29.29
N VAL A 308 -17.28 -11.63 -28.65
CA VAL A 308 -18.68 -11.20 -28.66
C VAL A 308 -18.75 -9.69 -28.86
N ALA A 309 -19.54 -9.24 -29.83
CA ALA A 309 -19.74 -7.83 -30.15
C ALA A 309 -21.00 -7.28 -29.48
N ALA A 310 -20.91 -6.07 -28.93
CA ALA A 310 -22.03 -5.33 -28.37
C ALA A 310 -23.12 -5.08 -29.43
N ASP A 311 -24.35 -5.51 -29.14
CA ASP A 311 -25.54 -5.28 -29.96
C ASP A 311 -26.37 -4.07 -29.51
N SER A 312 -26.05 -3.52 -28.33
CA SER A 312 -26.76 -2.44 -27.66
C SER A 312 -25.84 -1.62 -26.72
N GLY A 313 -26.38 -0.68 -25.94
CA GLY A 313 -25.63 0.17 -25.01
C GLY A 313 -25.00 1.43 -25.65
N ALA A 314 -24.09 2.09 -24.92
CA ALA A 314 -23.49 3.37 -25.33
C ALA A 314 -22.48 3.22 -26.50
N ARG A 315 -21.92 2.02 -26.70
CA ARG A 315 -21.00 1.71 -27.82
C ARG A 315 -21.34 0.38 -28.50
N VAL A 316 -22.32 0.42 -29.39
CA VAL A 316 -22.65 -0.70 -30.29
C VAL A 316 -21.43 -1.05 -31.17
N GLY A 317 -21.18 -2.35 -31.36
CA GLY A 317 -20.06 -2.87 -32.15
C GLY A 317 -18.74 -3.01 -31.38
N LEU A 318 -18.67 -2.60 -30.12
CA LEU A 318 -17.50 -2.84 -29.27
C LEU A 318 -17.35 -4.34 -28.99
N VAL A 319 -16.16 -4.91 -29.21
CA VAL A 319 -15.93 -6.36 -29.17
C VAL A 319 -15.22 -6.77 -27.89
N ALA A 320 -15.80 -7.71 -27.14
CA ALA A 320 -15.12 -8.41 -26.05
C ALA A 320 -14.33 -9.59 -26.61
N ASN A 321 -13.05 -9.68 -26.23
CA ASN A 321 -12.16 -10.77 -26.61
C ASN A 321 -11.93 -11.79 -25.49
N GLU A 322 -12.22 -11.41 -24.25
CA GLU A 322 -12.06 -12.28 -23.09
C GLU A 322 -13.13 -12.02 -22.02
N ALA A 323 -13.44 -13.05 -21.24
CA ALA A 323 -14.33 -12.95 -20.08
C ALA A 323 -13.56 -12.41 -18.87
N CYS A 324 -14.17 -11.50 -18.13
CA CYS A 324 -13.49 -10.91 -16.99
C CYS A 324 -13.29 -11.90 -15.85
N LYS A 325 -12.06 -12.02 -15.34
CA LYS A 325 -11.64 -13.08 -14.42
C LYS A 325 -12.45 -13.13 -13.12
N SER A 326 -12.74 -12.01 -12.46
CA SER A 326 -13.57 -12.06 -11.23
C SER A 326 -15.04 -12.27 -11.52
N CYS A 327 -15.52 -11.96 -12.73
CA CYS A 327 -16.86 -12.33 -13.14
C CYS A 327 -16.95 -13.84 -13.41
N VAL A 328 -15.92 -14.45 -14.01
CA VAL A 328 -15.83 -15.91 -14.18
C VAL A 328 -15.78 -16.65 -12.84
N ALA A 329 -15.09 -16.09 -11.84
CA ALA A 329 -15.04 -16.67 -10.50
C ALA A 329 -16.39 -16.60 -9.73
N ARG A 330 -17.32 -15.74 -10.20
CA ARG A 330 -18.63 -15.50 -9.56
C ARG A 330 -19.81 -16.17 -10.29
N SER A 331 -19.60 -16.67 -11.51
CA SER A 331 -20.63 -17.27 -12.39
C SER A 331 -20.51 -18.79 -12.48
#